data_AF-A0A2P8VXX9-F1
#
_entry.id   AF-A0A2P8VXX9-F1
#
_cell.length_a   1.000
_cell.length_b   1.000
_cell.length_c   1.000
_cell.angle_alpha   90.00
_cell.angle_beta   90.00
_cell.angle_gamma   90.00
#
_symmetry.space_group_name_H-M   'P 1'
#
loop_
_entity.id
_entity.type
_entity.pdbx_description
1 polymer ?
#
loop_
_entity_poly.entity_id
_entity_poly.type
_entity_poly.pdbx_seq_one_letter_code
_entity_poly.pdbx_strand_id
1 'polypeptide(L)' 'MTSFFVTNPPELSSKATVQDLKTRLDWGEPALTIIDVRDREAFNLLHIQGAIS' A
#
# COMPACT_ATOMS: atom_id res chain seq x y z
N MET A 1 -9.97 -11.09 25.08
CA MET A 1 -9.81 -10.91 23.62
C MET A 1 -10.02 -9.43 23.33
N THR A 2 -8.94 -8.64 23.31
CA THR A 2 -9.02 -7.20 23.07
C THR A 2 -9.03 -6.94 21.56
N SER A 3 -10.19 -6.56 21.04
CA SER A 3 -10.33 -6.02 19.69
C SER A 3 -9.68 -4.65 19.66
N PHE A 4 -8.53 -4.51 19.00
CA PHE A 4 -7.94 -3.21 18.69
C PHE A 4 -8.72 -2.61 17.53
N PHE A 5 -9.77 -1.86 17.83
CA PHE A 5 -10.33 -0.89 16.89
C PHE A 5 -9.30 0.23 16.74
N VAL A 6 -8.40 0.11 15.78
CA VAL A 6 -7.65 1.26 15.27
C VAL A 6 -8.71 2.16 14.62
N THR A 7 -8.95 3.33 15.21
CA THR A 7 -10.11 4.16 14.81
C THR A 7 -9.86 4.95 13.53
N ASN A 8 -8.60 5.12 13.14
CA ASN A 8 -8.20 5.88 11.96
C ASN A 8 -7.15 5.12 11.13
N PRO A 9 -7.19 5.22 9.79
CA PRO A 9 -6.15 4.66 8.95
C PRO A 9 -4.76 5.26 9.28
N PRO A 10 -3.65 4.55 9.00
CA PRO A 10 -2.31 5.12 9.06
C PRO A 10 -2.25 6.44 8.28
N GLU A 11 -1.63 7.46 8.87
CA GLU A 11 -1.48 8.77 8.23
C GLU A 11 -0.70 8.65 6.92
N LEU A 12 -1.17 9.37 5.89
CA LEU A 12 -0.47 9.45 4.61
C LEU A 12 0.55 10.57 4.65
N SER A 13 1.80 10.23 4.36
CA SER A 13 2.91 11.17 4.18
C SER A 13 3.32 11.22 2.70
N SER A 14 3.96 12.31 2.27
CA SER A 14 4.53 12.43 0.91
C SER A 14 5.64 11.40 0.64
N LYS A 15 6.19 10.80 1.69
CA LYS A 15 7.11 9.66 1.64
C LYS A 15 6.74 8.67 2.73
N ALA A 16 6.80 7.39 2.39
CA ALA A 16 6.46 6.30 3.28
C ALA A 16 7.55 5.23 3.22
N THR A 17 7.73 4.51 4.31
CA THR A 17 8.55 3.30 4.31
C THR A 17 7.78 2.13 3.71
N VAL A 18 8.47 1.02 3.40
CA VAL A 18 7.82 -0.23 2.97
C VAL A 18 6.87 -0.75 4.05
N GLN A 19 7.23 -0.56 5.33
CA GLN A 19 6.40 -1.00 6.45
C GLN A 19 5.09 -0.20 6.54
N ASP A 20 5.13 1.12 6.32
CA ASP A 20 3.93 1.96 6.32
C ASP A 20 2.96 1.53 5.21
N LEU A 21 3.49 1.27 4.00
CA LEU A 21 2.71 0.76 2.88
C LEU A 21 2.06 -0.60 3.22
N LYS A 22 2.82 -1.52 3.81
CA LYS A 22 2.30 -2.83 4.21
C LYS A 22 1.21 -2.70 5.27
N THR A 23 1.44 -1.92 6.34
CA THR A 23 0.44 -1.68 7.38
C THR A 23 -0.83 -1.07 6.81
N ARG A 24 -0.72 -0.20 5.80
CA ARG A 24 -1.88 0.39 5.12
C ARG A 24 -2.65 -0.61 4.25
N LEU A 25 -1.95 -1.51 3.55
CA LEU A 25 -2.57 -2.58 2.77
C LEU A 25 -3.27 -3.60 3.66
N ASP A 26 -2.65 -3.97 4.79
CA ASP A 26 -3.22 -4.88 5.78
C ASP A 26 -4.47 -4.27 6.46
N TRP A 27 -4.58 -2.94 6.52
CA TRP A 27 -5.75 -2.23 7.04
C TRP A 27 -6.99 -2.33 6.13
N GLY A 28 -6.80 -2.41 4.82
CA GLY A 28 -7.87 -2.65 3.84
C GLY A 28 -8.65 -1.41 3.35
N GLU A 29 -8.87 -0.35 4.14
CA GLU A 29 -9.71 0.80 3.71
C GLU A 29 -9.30 2.21 4.21
N PRO A 30 -9.40 3.30 3.40
CA PRO A 30 -9.61 3.29 1.96
C PRO A 30 -8.45 2.61 1.22
N ALA A 31 -8.79 1.94 0.12
CA ALA A 31 -7.81 1.34 -0.78
C ALA A 31 -6.87 2.41 -1.39
N LEU A 32 -5.58 2.09 -1.43
CA LEU A 32 -4.59 2.90 -2.13
C LEU A 32 -4.69 2.65 -3.64
N THR A 33 -4.49 3.70 -4.44
CA THR A 33 -4.07 3.53 -5.83
C THR A 33 -2.55 3.43 -5.86
N ILE A 34 -2.01 2.27 -6.25
CA ILE A 34 -0.57 2.05 -6.35
C ILE A 34 -0.18 2.20 -7.82
N ILE A 35 0.71 3.14 -8.11
CA ILE A 35 1.25 3.37 -9.46
C ILE A 35 2.71 2.94 -9.46
N ASP A 36 3.04 1.97 -10.31
CA ASP A 36 4.41 1.53 -10.52
C ASP A 36 5.02 2.33 -11.68
N VAL A 37 5.98 3.19 -11.35
CA VAL A 37 6.60 4.12 -12.31
C VAL A 37 7.84 3.55 -13.00
N ARG A 38 8.15 2.26 -12.79
CA ARG A 38 9.24 1.56 -13.48
C ARG A 38 8.84 1.29 -14.94
N ASP A 39 9.80 0.82 -15.74
CA ASP A 39 9.49 0.41 -17.12
C ASP A 39 8.51 -0.79 -17.17
N ARG A 40 7.91 -0.97 -18.35
CA ARG A 40 6.88 -1.99 -18.56
C ARG A 40 7.41 -3.41 -18.41
N GLU A 41 8.67 -3.66 -18.74
CA GLU A 41 9.27 -5.00 -18.60
C GLU A 41 9.43 -5.37 -17.13
N ALA A 42 9.91 -4.44 -16.30
CA ALA A 42 10.05 -4.60 -14.86
C ALA A 42 8.70 -4.80 -14.17
N PHE A 43 7.66 -4.04 -14.57
CA PHE A 43 6.30 -4.21 -14.04
C PHE A 43 5.71 -5.59 -14.42
N ASN A 44 5.84 -6.00 -15.68
CA ASN A 44 5.34 -7.27 -16.17
C ASN A 44 6.06 -8.47 -15.52
N LEU A 45 7.34 -8.31 -15.18
CA LEU A 45 8.11 -9.32 -14.46
C LEU A 45 7.58 -9.50 -13.02
N LEU A 46 7.39 -8.40 -12.29
CA LEU A 46 6.80 -8.38 -10.95
C LEU A 46 6.41 -6.97 -10.50
N HIS A 47 5.35 -6.87 -9.69
CA HIS A 47 4.89 -5.62 -9.10
C HIS A 47 4.14 -5.90 -7.79
N ILE A 48 3.89 -4.84 -7.01
CA ILE A 48 3.05 -4.94 -5.81
C ILE A 48 1.62 -5.30 -6.25
N GLN A 49 1.00 -6.29 -5.60
CA GLN A 49 -0.36 -6.74 -5.93
C GLN A 49 -1.34 -5.55 -5.97
N GLY A 50 -2.08 -5.43 -7.08
CA GLY A 50 -3.06 -4.36 -7.30
C GLY A 50 -2.49 -3.05 -7.85
N ALA A 51 -1.17 -2.97 -8.09
CA ALA A 51 -0.56 -1.84 -8.77
C ALA A 51 -0.93 -1.78 -10.26
N ILE A 52 -0.91 -0.56 -10.81
CA ILE A 52 -1.05 -0.27 -12.24
C ILE A 52 0.24 0.35 -12.80
N SER A 53 0.49 0.15 -14.10
CA SER A 53 1.66 0.69 -14.84
C SER A 53 1.24 1.39 -16.13
#